data_AF-A0A841YHE2-F1
#
_entry.id   AF-A0A841YHE2-F1
#
_cell.length_a   1.000
_cell.length_b   1.000
_cell.length_c   1.000
_cell.angle_alpha   90.00
_cell.angle_beta   90.00
_cell.angle_gamma   90.00
#
_symmetry.space_group_name_H-M   'P 1'
#
loop_
_entity.id
_entity.type
_entity.pdbx_description
1 polymer ?
#
loop_
_entity_poly.entity_id
_entity_poly.type
_entity_poly.pdbx_seq_one_letter_code
_entity_poly.pdbx_strand_id
1 'polypeptide(L)'
;MRNPPVSFHKIETKSNSLQEISLAIEEAFQNEFNLTTTEMMDYLLVKDRWIRYNFKDSVKYIYLNTVAKRALMQHGLKKWAYLHPYKKIFHRKAFFAFVLQNTTIDKKPVEQIPTQFTSLQQIMSRYNLSQSTVYKLLQEHHVQKYTVFGMSRYDLETVDAVFSHFKEQQQLAMDLTEQDE
;
A
#
# COMPACT_ATOMS: atom_id res chain seq x y z
N MET A 1 -14.49 19.19 -5.96
CA MET A 1 -13.37 20.08 -5.61
C MET A 1 -12.10 19.48 -6.18
N ARG A 2 -11.36 20.20 -7.06
CA ARG A 2 -10.04 19.76 -7.52
C ARG A 2 -9.05 20.09 -6.42
N ASN A 3 -8.34 19.09 -5.89
CA ASN A 3 -7.25 19.34 -4.95
C ASN A 3 -6.21 20.28 -5.61
N PRO A 4 -5.63 21.22 -4.86
CA PRO A 4 -4.55 22.06 -5.39
C PRO A 4 -3.39 21.17 -5.83
N PRO A 5 -2.71 21.50 -6.94
CA PRO A 5 -1.59 20.70 -7.44
C PRO A 5 -0.48 20.70 -6.39
N VAL A 6 -0.13 19.52 -5.86
CA VAL A 6 0.93 19.43 -4.86
C VAL A 6 2.27 19.50 -5.58
N SER A 7 3.06 20.50 -5.17
CA SER A 7 4.41 20.83 -5.58
C SER A 7 5.32 19.60 -5.70
N PHE A 8 5.83 19.36 -6.91
CA PHE A 8 7.06 18.60 -7.12
C PHE A 8 8.15 19.19 -6.21
N HIS A 9 8.54 18.47 -5.16
CA HIS A 9 9.73 18.83 -4.39
C HIS A 9 10.93 18.28 -5.16
N LYS A 10 11.39 19.07 -6.13
CA LYS A 10 12.75 18.87 -6.64
C LYS A 10 13.66 19.01 -5.42
N ILE A 11 14.40 17.97 -5.07
CA ILE A 11 15.52 18.16 -4.15
C ILE A 11 16.45 19.13 -4.87
N GLU A 12 16.52 20.37 -4.40
CA GLU A 12 17.50 21.34 -4.86
C GLU A 12 18.86 20.88 -4.36
N THR A 13 19.52 20.00 -5.13
CA THR A 13 20.94 19.73 -4.91
C THR A 13 21.69 20.97 -5.36
N LYS A 14 21.99 21.87 -4.42
CA LYS A 14 22.88 23.04 -4.62
C LYS A 14 24.36 22.64 -4.75
N SER A 15 24.65 21.35 -4.81
CA SER A 15 25.94 20.75 -4.53
C SER A 15 26.72 20.36 -5.79
N ASN A 16 28.02 20.64 -5.78
CA ASN A 16 28.94 20.36 -6.89
C ASN A 16 29.56 18.95 -6.80
N SER A 17 29.34 18.19 -5.70
CA SER A 17 29.95 16.88 -5.47
C SER A 17 28.93 15.74 -5.36
N LEU A 18 29.35 14.53 -5.74
CA LEU A 18 28.51 13.31 -5.62
C LEU A 18 28.20 12.96 -4.15
N GLN A 19 29.11 13.25 -3.23
CA GLN A 19 28.93 12.98 -1.79
C GLN A 19 27.85 13.87 -1.17
N GLU A 20 27.82 15.16 -1.49
CA GLU A 20 26.76 16.05 -1.01
C GLU A 20 25.40 15.68 -1.60
N ILE A 21 25.37 15.23 -2.86
CA ILE A 21 24.15 14.74 -3.51
C ILE A 21 23.62 13.51 -2.77
N SER A 22 24.47 12.52 -2.44
CA SER A 22 24.01 11.33 -1.71
C SER A 22 23.49 11.70 -0.32
N LEU A 23 24.20 12.58 0.40
CA LEU A 23 23.79 13.02 1.75
C LEU A 23 22.42 13.71 1.74
N ALA A 24 22.17 14.61 0.78
CA ALA A 24 20.87 15.27 0.65
C ALA A 24 19.74 14.29 0.33
N ILE A 25 20.00 13.26 -0.48
CA ILE A 25 19.00 12.23 -0.78
C ILE A 25 18.73 11.34 0.44
N GLU A 26 19.76 10.99 1.21
CA GLU A 26 19.60 10.20 2.43
C GLU A 26 18.87 10.95 3.53
N GLU A 27 19.11 12.26 3.66
CA GLU A 27 18.32 13.13 4.53
C GLU A 27 16.85 13.11 4.09
N ALA A 28 16.56 13.17 2.79
CA ALA A 28 15.20 13.02 2.29
C ALA A 28 14.61 11.65 2.64
N PHE A 29 15.38 10.56 2.53
CA PHE A 29 14.92 9.22 2.93
C PHE A 29 14.59 9.13 4.43
N GLN A 30 15.38 9.79 5.28
CA GLN A 30 15.10 9.91 6.72
C GLN A 30 13.85 10.76 6.97
N ASN A 31 13.64 11.80 6.17
CA ASN A 31 12.45 12.65 6.17
C ASN A 31 11.28 12.04 5.39
N GLU A 32 10.99 10.75 5.63
CA GLU A 32 9.78 10.04 5.15
C GLU A 32 9.67 9.85 3.62
N PHE A 33 10.66 10.24 2.81
CA PHE A 33 10.72 9.85 1.40
C PHE A 33 11.30 8.45 1.26
N ASN A 34 10.55 7.45 1.70
CA ASN A 34 10.98 6.05 1.73
C ASN A 34 9.88 5.09 1.26
N LEU A 35 8.91 5.58 0.49
CA LEU A 35 7.82 4.77 -0.06
C LEU A 35 8.02 4.57 -1.57
N THR A 36 8.05 3.30 -1.98
CA THR A 36 8.21 2.90 -3.38
C THR A 36 6.86 2.72 -4.09
N THR A 37 6.87 2.78 -5.42
CA THR A 37 5.66 2.47 -6.21
C THR A 37 5.16 1.04 -5.96
N THR A 38 6.06 0.08 -5.74
CA THR A 38 5.72 -1.32 -5.45
C THR A 38 4.93 -1.41 -4.15
N GLU A 39 5.40 -0.79 -3.07
CA GLU A 39 4.66 -0.76 -1.79
C GLU A 39 3.28 -0.11 -1.94
N MET A 40 3.14 0.94 -2.76
CA MET A 40 1.84 1.56 -3.03
C MET A 40 0.89 0.62 -3.79
N MET A 41 1.43 -0.14 -4.75
CA MET A 41 0.67 -1.13 -5.52
C MET A 41 0.15 -2.24 -4.61
N ASP A 42 1.03 -2.77 -3.77
CA ASP A 42 0.72 -3.85 -2.85
C ASP A 42 -0.30 -3.40 -1.80
N TYR A 43 -0.15 -2.18 -1.27
CA TYR A 43 -1.09 -1.65 -0.29
C TYR A 43 -2.49 -1.39 -0.86
N LEU A 44 -2.58 -0.79 -2.07
CA LEU A 44 -3.88 -0.44 -2.68
C LEU A 44 -4.48 -1.57 -3.52
N LEU A 45 -3.71 -2.64 -3.76
CA LEU A 45 -4.08 -3.77 -4.60
C LEU A 45 -4.37 -3.33 -6.05
N VAL A 46 -3.44 -2.56 -6.61
CA VAL A 46 -3.58 -1.94 -7.93
C VAL A 46 -2.33 -2.15 -8.77
N LYS A 47 -2.48 -2.01 -10.08
CA LYS A 47 -1.36 -2.09 -11.01
C LYS A 47 -0.55 -0.79 -11.01
N ASP A 48 0.75 -0.90 -11.28
CA ASP A 48 1.69 0.22 -11.40
C ASP A 48 1.17 1.36 -12.31
N ARG A 49 0.56 1.01 -13.45
CA ARG A 49 -0.04 1.99 -14.37
C ARG A 49 -1.07 2.89 -13.67
N TRP A 50 -1.88 2.32 -12.78
CA TRP A 50 -2.91 3.06 -12.06
C TRP A 50 -2.29 4.05 -11.05
N ILE A 51 -1.24 3.64 -10.32
CA ILE A 51 -0.49 4.55 -9.44
C ILE A 51 0.08 5.73 -10.23
N ARG A 52 0.71 5.45 -11.37
CA ARG A 52 1.34 6.48 -12.22
C ARG A 52 0.36 7.54 -12.71
N TYR A 53 -0.93 7.22 -12.89
CA TYR A 53 -1.94 8.20 -13.28
C TYR A 53 -2.59 8.92 -12.10
N ASN A 54 -2.86 8.23 -10.98
CA ASN A 54 -3.64 8.79 -9.88
C ASN A 54 -2.78 9.54 -8.84
N PHE A 55 -1.49 9.24 -8.74
CA PHE A 55 -0.60 9.77 -7.69
C PHE A 55 0.43 10.76 -8.19
N LYS A 56 0.56 10.95 -9.51
CA LYS A 56 1.60 11.79 -10.12
C LYS A 56 1.66 13.21 -9.55
N ASP A 57 0.48 13.82 -9.37
CA ASP A 57 0.32 15.23 -8.99
C ASP A 57 -0.34 15.40 -7.59
N SER A 58 -0.57 14.27 -6.90
CA SER A 58 -1.33 14.21 -5.65
C SER A 58 -0.44 13.99 -4.42
N VAL A 59 0.70 13.31 -4.58
CA VAL A 59 1.58 12.93 -3.47
C VAL A 59 3.00 13.41 -3.73
N LYS A 60 3.63 13.99 -2.70
CA LYS A 60 5.01 14.46 -2.77
C LYS A 60 5.97 13.30 -3.07
N TYR A 61 6.93 13.53 -3.96
CA TYR A 61 7.97 12.58 -4.28
C TYR A 61 9.28 13.27 -4.61
N ILE A 62 10.37 12.53 -4.47
CA ILE A 62 11.70 12.89 -4.96
C ILE A 62 12.02 12.07 -6.21
N TYR A 63 12.80 12.66 -7.11
CA TYR A 63 13.16 12.05 -8.38
C TYR A 63 14.65 11.74 -8.42
N LEU A 64 14.99 10.46 -8.57
CA LEU A 64 16.37 9.99 -8.66
C LEU A 64 16.81 9.96 -10.13
N ASN A 65 17.49 11.03 -10.55
CA ASN A 65 18.13 11.11 -11.86
C ASN A 65 19.42 10.25 -11.92
N THR A 66 20.06 10.19 -13.08
CA THR A 66 21.28 9.38 -13.28
C THR A 66 22.42 9.79 -12.34
N VAL A 67 22.59 11.09 -12.08
CA VAL A 67 23.63 11.62 -11.18
C VAL A 67 23.36 11.23 -9.74
N ALA A 68 22.12 11.39 -9.28
CA ALA A 68 21.65 10.96 -7.97
C ALA A 68 21.85 9.46 -7.75
N LYS A 69 21.50 8.63 -8.75
CA LYS A 69 21.74 7.19 -8.69
C LYS A 69 23.23 6.85 -8.59
N ARG A 70 24.08 7.54 -9.37
CA ARG A 70 25.53 7.37 -9.28
C ARG A 70 26.07 7.77 -7.91
N ALA A 71 25.60 8.88 -7.35
CA ALA A 71 25.97 9.33 -6.00
C ALA A 71 25.60 8.28 -4.94
N LEU A 72 24.37 7.76 -4.98
CA LEU A 72 23.91 6.69 -4.07
C LEU A 72 24.68 5.37 -4.25
N MET A 73 25.11 5.03 -5.47
CA MET A 73 25.94 3.84 -5.69
C MET A 73 27.34 3.97 -5.09
N GLN A 74 27.92 5.17 -5.08
CA GLN A 74 29.29 5.40 -4.60
C GLN A 74 29.37 5.71 -3.10
N HIS A 75 28.42 6.50 -2.60
CA HIS A 75 28.45 7.08 -1.26
C HIS A 75 27.19 6.76 -0.44
N GLY A 76 26.22 6.06 -1.02
CA GLY A 76 24.96 5.75 -0.36
C GLY A 76 25.10 4.72 0.76
N LEU A 77 24.39 4.95 1.86
CA LEU A 77 24.28 4.03 2.99
C LEU A 77 23.55 2.75 2.57
N LYS A 78 24.13 1.60 2.92
CA LYS A 78 23.56 0.27 2.65
C LYS A 78 22.12 0.11 3.14
N LYS A 79 21.74 0.78 4.24
CA LYS A 79 20.39 0.72 4.80
C LYS A 79 19.31 1.17 3.81
N TRP A 80 19.66 2.05 2.86
CA TRP A 80 18.75 2.58 1.84
C TRP A 80 18.94 1.94 0.46
N ALA A 81 19.79 0.91 0.34
CA ALA A 81 20.13 0.31 -0.94
C ALA A 81 18.90 -0.19 -1.72
N TYR A 82 17.86 -0.62 -1.00
CA TYR A 82 16.59 -1.07 -1.61
C TYR A 82 15.84 0.06 -2.34
N LEU A 83 16.08 1.33 -2.03
CA LEU A 83 15.47 2.49 -2.70
C LEU A 83 16.20 2.91 -3.98
N HIS A 84 17.49 2.58 -4.11
CA HIS A 84 18.35 3.04 -5.20
C HIS A 84 17.86 2.67 -6.62
N PRO A 85 17.24 1.50 -6.85
CA PRO A 85 16.75 1.13 -8.18
C PRO A 85 15.63 2.05 -8.69
N TYR A 86 14.83 2.59 -7.78
CA TYR A 86 13.61 3.32 -8.12
C TYR A 86 13.90 4.71 -8.67
N LYS A 87 13.01 5.19 -9.56
CA LYS A 87 13.14 6.52 -10.19
C LYS A 87 12.42 7.61 -9.39
N LYS A 88 11.36 7.23 -8.69
CA LYS A 88 10.56 8.10 -7.83
C LYS A 88 10.42 7.44 -6.48
N ILE A 89 10.69 8.20 -5.42
CA ILE A 89 10.42 7.78 -4.04
C ILE A 89 9.40 8.75 -3.46
N PHE A 90 8.29 8.23 -2.97
CA PHE A 90 7.18 9.01 -2.46
C PHE A 90 7.34 9.27 -0.96
N HIS A 91 6.73 10.36 -0.51
CA HIS A 91 6.64 10.69 0.89
C HIS A 91 5.55 9.84 1.55
N ARG A 92 5.93 9.00 2.51
CA ARG A 92 5.05 8.00 3.13
C ARG A 92 3.83 8.60 3.81
N LYS A 93 4.01 9.59 4.70
CA LYS A 93 2.87 10.26 5.36
C LYS A 93 1.93 10.97 4.38
N ALA A 94 2.47 11.64 3.36
CA ALA A 94 1.65 12.29 2.35
C ALA A 94 0.82 11.28 1.54
N PHE A 95 1.38 10.10 1.25
CA PHE A 95 0.64 9.01 0.63
C PHE A 95 -0.53 8.56 1.51
N PHE A 96 -0.30 8.19 2.76
CA PHE A 96 -1.37 7.72 3.64
C PHE A 96 -2.43 8.78 3.92
N ALA A 97 -2.03 10.05 4.09
CA ALA A 97 -2.97 11.15 4.20
C ALA A 97 -3.85 11.28 2.95
N PHE A 98 -3.27 11.12 1.76
CA PHE A 98 -4.03 11.16 0.51
C PHE A 98 -4.97 9.95 0.37
N VAL A 99 -4.54 8.75 0.76
CA VAL A 99 -5.42 7.57 0.78
C VAL A 99 -6.58 7.76 1.75
N LEU A 100 -6.30 8.25 2.96
CA LEU A 100 -7.31 8.52 3.99
C LEU A 100 -8.39 9.49 3.47
N GLN A 101 -7.98 10.60 2.84
CA GLN A 101 -8.89 11.58 2.23
C GLN A 101 -9.79 10.99 1.13
N ASN A 102 -9.36 9.91 0.48
CA ASN A 102 -10.09 9.25 -0.61
C ASN A 102 -10.68 7.90 -0.18
N THR A 103 -10.80 7.65 1.13
CA THR A 103 -11.39 6.44 1.70
C THR A 103 -12.67 6.78 2.43
N THR A 104 -13.72 6.01 2.17
CA THR A 104 -15.02 6.18 2.81
C THR A 104 -15.61 4.86 3.28
N ILE A 105 -16.39 4.91 4.37
CA ILE A 105 -17.29 3.85 4.83
C ILE A 105 -18.71 4.37 4.61
N ASP A 106 -19.54 3.65 3.86
CA ASP A 106 -20.92 4.05 3.55
C ASP A 106 -21.04 5.52 3.12
N LYS A 107 -20.11 5.95 2.25
CA LYS A 107 -19.95 7.33 1.72
C LYS A 107 -19.56 8.38 2.75
N LYS A 108 -19.23 8.01 3.99
CA LYS A 108 -18.69 8.89 5.02
C LYS A 108 -17.17 8.80 5.06
N PRO A 109 -16.45 9.92 5.22
CA PRO A 109 -15.01 9.89 5.41
C PRO A 109 -14.65 9.08 6.66
N VAL A 110 -13.49 8.43 6.62
CA VAL A 110 -12.97 7.66 7.77
C VAL A 110 -11.89 8.45 8.49
N GLU A 111 -11.77 8.24 9.79
CA GLU A 111 -10.69 8.84 10.59
C GLU A 111 -9.40 8.03 10.50
N GLN A 112 -9.53 6.71 10.33
CA GLN A 112 -8.42 5.78 10.27
C GLN A 112 -8.67 4.75 9.18
N ILE A 113 -7.59 4.35 8.51
CA ILE A 113 -7.59 3.29 7.50
C ILE A 113 -6.83 2.06 8.03
N PRO A 114 -7.20 0.85 7.59
CA PRO A 114 -6.48 -0.36 7.91
C PRO A 114 -5.00 -0.32 7.56
N THR A 115 -4.21 -1.07 8.33
CA THR A 115 -2.77 -1.28 8.07
C THR A 115 -2.56 -2.06 6.78
N GLN A 116 -3.46 -2.96 6.42
CA GLN A 116 -3.42 -3.73 5.18
C GLN A 116 -4.82 -3.92 4.62
N PHE A 117 -4.97 -3.69 3.32
CA PHE A 117 -6.22 -3.96 2.62
C PHE A 117 -6.20 -5.34 1.97
N THR A 118 -7.39 -5.92 1.84
CA THR A 118 -7.66 -7.08 0.99
C THR A 118 -8.82 -6.79 0.04
N SER A 119 -8.88 -7.55 -1.05
CA SER A 119 -9.97 -7.50 -2.04
C SER A 119 -10.75 -8.81 -2.04
N LEU A 120 -12.00 -8.76 -2.48
CA LEU A 120 -12.85 -9.96 -2.56
C LEU A 120 -12.16 -11.12 -3.31
N GLN A 121 -11.50 -10.82 -4.43
CA GLN A 121 -10.79 -11.81 -5.23
C GLN A 121 -9.66 -12.48 -4.43
N GLN A 122 -8.90 -11.71 -3.64
CA GLN A 122 -7.85 -12.28 -2.79
C GLN A 122 -8.42 -13.12 -1.66
N ILE A 123 -9.54 -12.72 -1.05
CA ILE A 123 -10.21 -13.53 -0.03
C ILE A 123 -10.63 -14.87 -0.62
N MET A 124 -11.29 -14.84 -1.79
CA MET A 124 -11.72 -16.06 -2.49
C MET A 124 -10.54 -16.97 -2.80
N SER A 125 -9.45 -16.44 -3.37
CA SER A 125 -8.26 -17.22 -3.69
C SER A 125 -7.53 -17.75 -2.46
N ARG A 126 -7.44 -16.96 -1.38
CA ARG A 126 -6.72 -17.34 -0.15
C ARG A 126 -7.42 -18.46 0.61
N TYR A 127 -8.75 -18.40 0.69
CA TYR A 127 -9.55 -19.37 1.44
C TYR A 127 -10.18 -20.45 0.57
N ASN A 128 -9.97 -20.41 -0.75
CA ASN A 128 -10.58 -21.31 -1.72
C ASN A 128 -12.11 -21.37 -1.60
N LEU A 129 -12.74 -20.22 -1.40
CA LEU A 129 -14.18 -20.09 -1.20
C LEU A 129 -14.86 -19.48 -2.41
N SER A 130 -16.11 -19.90 -2.63
CA SER A 130 -16.97 -19.25 -3.61
C SER A 130 -17.32 -17.83 -3.20
N GLN A 131 -17.62 -16.99 -4.19
CA GLN A 131 -18.00 -15.60 -3.96
C GLN A 131 -19.24 -15.48 -3.04
N SER A 132 -20.21 -16.38 -3.16
CA SER A 132 -21.43 -16.36 -2.34
C SER A 132 -21.11 -16.66 -0.87
N THR A 133 -20.27 -17.65 -0.59
CA THR A 133 -19.84 -17.97 0.78
C THR A 133 -19.07 -16.81 1.40
N VAL A 134 -18.18 -16.16 0.64
CA VAL A 134 -17.44 -14.99 1.13
C VAL A 134 -18.39 -13.85 1.51
N TYR A 135 -19.37 -13.51 0.65
CA TYR A 135 -20.33 -12.45 0.98
C TYR A 135 -21.19 -12.79 2.20
N LYS A 136 -21.61 -14.05 2.33
CA LYS A 136 -22.36 -14.52 3.50
C LYS A 136 -21.56 -14.29 4.79
N LEU A 137 -20.31 -14.73 4.83
CA LEU A 137 -19.44 -14.56 6.00
C LEU A 137 -19.14 -13.09 6.30
N LEU A 138 -18.89 -12.27 5.28
CA LEU A 138 -18.68 -10.82 5.47
C LEU A 138 -19.92 -10.15 6.08
N GLN A 139 -21.13 -10.57 5.70
CA GLN A 139 -22.38 -10.06 6.24
C GLN A 139 -22.64 -10.56 7.66
N GLU A 140 -22.49 -11.86 7.90
CA GLU A 140 -22.71 -12.49 9.21
C GLU A 140 -21.79 -11.92 10.30
N HIS A 141 -20.54 -11.63 9.95
CA HIS A 141 -19.55 -11.06 10.87
C HIS A 141 -19.47 -9.52 10.82
N HIS A 142 -20.38 -8.85 10.11
CA HIS A 142 -20.43 -7.39 9.99
C HIS A 142 -19.09 -6.76 9.59
N VAL A 143 -18.34 -7.40 8.69
CA VAL A 143 -17.02 -6.93 8.27
C VAL A 143 -17.15 -5.62 7.51
N GLN A 144 -16.44 -4.60 7.99
CA GLN A 144 -16.51 -3.26 7.42
C GLN A 144 -15.98 -3.22 5.98
N LYS A 145 -16.80 -2.69 5.07
CA LYS A 145 -16.41 -2.41 3.69
C LYS A 145 -15.88 -0.98 3.57
N TYR A 146 -14.64 -0.86 3.10
CA TYR A 146 -13.99 0.41 2.76
C TYR A 146 -14.13 0.66 1.26
N THR A 147 -14.47 1.89 0.88
CA THR A 147 -14.42 2.36 -0.50
C THR A 147 -13.22 3.26 -0.67
N VAL A 148 -12.15 2.71 -1.26
CA VAL A 148 -10.85 3.38 -1.45
C VAL A 148 -10.71 3.74 -2.93
N PHE A 149 -10.74 5.03 -3.27
CA PHE A 149 -10.78 5.50 -4.67
C PHE A 149 -11.87 4.82 -5.53
N GLY A 150 -13.05 4.58 -4.94
CA GLY A 150 -14.18 3.90 -5.61
C GLY A 150 -14.06 2.37 -5.68
N MET A 151 -12.96 1.77 -5.20
CA MET A 151 -12.77 0.33 -5.15
C MET A 151 -13.18 -0.21 -3.78
N SER A 152 -13.92 -1.32 -3.76
CA SER A 152 -14.25 -2.01 -2.50
C SER A 152 -13.02 -2.75 -1.96
N ARG A 153 -12.75 -2.52 -0.68
CA ARG A 153 -11.64 -3.08 0.10
C ARG A 153 -12.13 -3.48 1.49
N TYR A 154 -11.42 -4.41 2.10
CA TYR A 154 -11.68 -4.87 3.46
C TYR A 154 -10.37 -4.82 4.24
N ASP A 155 -10.47 -4.71 5.56
CA ASP A 155 -9.32 -4.88 6.44
C ASP A 155 -8.86 -6.34 6.41
N LEU A 156 -7.58 -6.58 6.14
CA LEU A 156 -7.04 -7.92 6.03
C LEU A 156 -7.07 -8.65 7.38
N GLU A 157 -6.77 -7.96 8.48
CA GLU A 157 -6.68 -8.59 9.81
C GLU A 157 -8.06 -9.08 10.27
N THR A 158 -9.07 -8.22 10.16
CA THR A 158 -10.47 -8.59 10.45
C THR A 158 -10.95 -9.75 9.58
N VAL A 159 -10.62 -9.74 8.29
CA VAL A 159 -10.97 -10.84 7.37
C VAL A 159 -10.26 -12.12 7.79
N ASP A 160 -8.96 -12.07 8.07
CA ASP A 160 -8.19 -13.26 8.41
C ASP A 160 -8.72 -13.91 9.69
N ALA A 161 -9.12 -13.12 10.70
CA ALA A 161 -9.74 -13.61 11.92
C ALA A 161 -11.05 -14.36 11.67
N VAL A 162 -11.92 -13.82 10.81
CA VAL A 162 -13.23 -14.43 10.48
C VAL A 162 -13.05 -15.71 9.66
N PHE A 163 -12.23 -15.66 8.61
CA PHE A 163 -12.16 -16.72 7.61
C PHE A 163 -11.26 -17.88 8.03
N SER A 164 -10.25 -17.65 8.88
CA SER A 164 -9.40 -18.73 9.39
C SER A 164 -10.17 -19.63 10.35
N HIS A 165 -10.98 -19.04 11.25
CA HIS A 165 -11.87 -19.81 12.13
C HIS A 165 -12.87 -20.66 11.34
N PHE A 166 -13.46 -20.12 10.28
CA PHE A 166 -14.37 -20.88 9.42
C PHE A 166 -13.67 -22.07 8.73
N LYS A 167 -12.43 -21.87 8.26
CA LYS A 167 -11.65 -22.94 7.60
C LYS A 167 -11.26 -24.04 8.58
N GLU A 168 -10.87 -23.68 9.81
CA GLU A 168 -10.58 -24.64 10.88
C GLU A 168 -11.81 -25.50 11.23
N GLN A 169 -12.99 -24.88 11.33
CA GLN A 169 -14.23 -25.60 11.58
C GLN A 169 -14.61 -26.57 10.46
N GLN A 170 -14.38 -26.20 9.19
CA GLN A 170 -14.60 -27.13 8.08
C GLN A 170 -13.64 -28.31 8.12
N GLN A 171 -12.37 -28.08 8.41
CA GLN A 171 -11.38 -29.15 8.48
C GLN A 171 -11.71 -30.13 9.62
N LEU A 172 -12.02 -29.62 10.82
CA LEU A 172 -12.44 -30.43 11.97
C LEU A 172 -13.68 -31.28 11.66
N ALA A 173 -14.66 -30.71 10.95
CA ALA A 173 -15.86 -31.44 10.55
C ALA A 173 -15.57 -32.56 9.55
N MET A 174 -14.62 -32.36 8.62
CA MET A 174 -14.18 -33.38 7.66
C MET A 174 -13.40 -34.51 8.35
N ASP A 175 -12.48 -34.18 9.25
CA ASP A 175 -11.64 -35.16 9.95
C ASP A 175 -12.46 -36.07 10.88
N LEU A 176 -13.55 -35.57 11.46
CA LEU A 176 -14.48 -36.36 12.28
C LEU A 176 -15.33 -37.32 11.44
N THR A 177 -15.70 -36.91 10.21
CA THR A 177 -16.47 -37.79 9.30
C THR A 177 -15.62 -38.90 8.68
N GLU A 178 -14.30 -38.75 8.61
CA GLU A 178 -13.37 -39.77 8.09
C GLU A 178 -12.93 -40.80 9.15
N GLN A 179 -13.25 -40.59 10.43
CA GLN A 179 -12.94 -41.54 11.52
C GLN A 179 -14.07 -42.55 11.80
N ASP A 180 -15.23 -42.35 11.17
CA ASP A 180 -16.41 -43.22 11.28
C ASP A 180 -16.61 -44.14 10.04
N GLU A 181 -15.65 -44.17 9.09
CA GLU A 181 -15.55 -45.14 7.99
C GLU A 181 -14.40 -46.15 8.20
#